data_AF-A0A919P3V1-F1
#
_entry.id   AF-A0A919P3V1-F1
#
_cell.length_a   1.000
_cell.length_b   1.000
_cell.length_c   1.000
_cell.angle_alpha   90.00
_cell.angle_beta   90.00
_cell.angle_gamma   90.00
#
_symmetry.space_group_name_H-M   'P 1'
#
loop_
_entity.id
_entity.type
_entity.pdbx_description
1 polymer ?
#
loop_
_entity_poly.entity_id
_entity_poly.type
_entity_poly.pdbx_seq_one_letter_code
_entity_poly.pdbx_strand_id
1 'polypeptide(L)'
;MRRTPLAAACDPARCTTLGHAALGVHRSVGAQWYPGAVAARSGECGAEGCTRAVLTGGLCGSHYMRRLRYGDPFGVPPPRWVDLTGRRFGQLVVVERDGHRWRVECDCGRSVSVTVGNLNAGKSRSCGDRRRHRRRAVAGYGAAHRRVRTDRGPAQAHPCVDCGLPARQWSYAHADPEELIQDGKPYSLDPWQYVPRCVPCHVRVDLAELAGRHLNPPSNPPEQPDLFPTADPADDP
;
A
#
# COMPACT_ATOMS: atom_id res chain seq x y z
N MET A 1 15.42 -45.59 55.24
CA MET A 1 14.21 -46.24 54.66
C MET A 1 14.37 -46.29 53.15
N ARG A 2 14.14 -47.48 52.55
CA ARG A 2 13.90 -47.75 51.10
C ARG A 2 15.10 -47.45 50.18
N ARG A 3 16.13 -48.30 50.07
CA ARG A 3 16.23 -49.57 49.30
C ARG A 3 15.59 -49.52 47.90
N THR A 4 16.43 -49.25 46.91
CA THR A 4 16.24 -49.43 45.46
C THR A 4 16.03 -50.91 45.13
N PRO A 5 15.00 -51.29 44.35
CA PRO A 5 14.93 -52.64 43.80
C PRO A 5 15.64 -52.72 42.44
N LEU A 6 16.47 -53.75 42.33
CA LEU A 6 17.15 -54.26 41.15
C LEU A 6 16.15 -54.77 40.10
N ALA A 7 16.57 -54.70 38.83
CA ALA A 7 15.91 -55.29 37.69
C ALA A 7 15.67 -56.80 37.88
N ALA A 8 14.43 -57.23 37.67
CA ALA A 8 14.09 -58.65 37.52
C ALA A 8 14.45 -59.11 36.10
N ALA A 9 15.37 -60.07 36.02
CA ALA A 9 15.67 -60.81 34.81
C ALA A 9 14.44 -61.63 34.36
N CYS A 10 14.15 -61.61 33.06
CA CYS A 10 13.12 -62.46 32.46
C CYS A 10 13.75 -63.81 32.06
N ASP A 11 13.10 -64.90 32.48
CA ASP A 11 13.51 -66.28 32.27
C ASP A 11 13.29 -66.72 30.79
N PRO A 12 14.32 -67.18 30.07
CA PRO A 12 14.23 -67.52 28.65
C PRO A 12 13.48 -68.84 28.34
N ALA A 13 12.98 -69.58 29.34
CA ALA A 13 12.41 -70.92 29.12
C ALA A 13 10.87 -70.98 28.94
N ARG A 14 10.16 -69.85 28.80
CA ARG A 14 8.68 -69.82 28.70
C ARG A 14 8.09 -69.06 27.52
N CYS A 15 8.71 -69.16 26.34
CA CYS A 15 8.09 -68.64 25.11
C CYS A 15 8.06 -69.70 24.02
N THR A 16 7.18 -70.70 24.19
CA THR A 16 6.81 -71.62 23.12
C THR A 16 5.76 -70.97 22.22
N THR A 17 6.17 -70.77 20.97
CA THR A 17 5.39 -70.69 19.72
C THR A 17 3.89 -70.94 19.81
N LEU A 18 3.13 -69.92 19.42
CA LEU A 18 1.90 -70.09 18.64
C LEU A 18 1.91 -69.04 17.52
N GLY A 19 2.12 -69.53 16.30
CA GLY A 19 2.06 -68.74 15.09
C GLY A 19 0.63 -68.27 14.87
N HIS A 20 0.44 -66.95 14.83
CA HIS A 20 -0.68 -66.33 14.16
C HIS A 20 -0.12 -65.25 13.26
N ALA A 21 -0.36 -65.44 11.96
CA ALA A 21 -0.32 -64.49 10.85
C ALA A 21 0.56 -63.25 11.01
N ALA A 22 1.48 -63.08 10.07
CA ALA A 22 2.04 -61.80 9.69
C ALA A 22 0.90 -60.81 9.37
N LEU A 23 0.38 -60.14 10.40
CA LEU A 23 -0.19 -58.82 10.25
C LEU A 23 1.01 -57.92 9.97
N GLY A 24 1.38 -57.88 8.69
CA GLY A 24 2.12 -56.77 8.14
C GLY A 24 1.36 -55.53 8.59
N VAL A 25 1.93 -54.84 9.58
CA VAL A 25 1.54 -53.49 9.92
C VAL A 25 2.00 -52.66 8.73
N HIS A 26 1.22 -52.71 7.64
CA HIS A 26 1.07 -51.58 6.77
C HIS A 26 0.47 -50.51 7.66
N ARG A 27 1.36 -49.81 8.37
CA ARG A 27 1.07 -48.48 8.86
C ARG A 27 0.79 -47.71 7.57
N SER A 28 -0.48 -47.65 7.21
CA SER A 28 -1.03 -46.73 6.24
C SER A 28 -0.73 -45.35 6.81
N VAL A 29 0.52 -44.90 6.60
CA VAL A 29 0.90 -43.51 6.74
C VAL A 29 0.00 -42.81 5.75
N GLY A 30 -1.01 -42.11 6.27
CA GLY A 30 -2.05 -41.46 5.49
C GLY A 30 -1.43 -40.73 4.31
N ALA A 31 -1.53 -41.36 3.13
CA ALA A 31 -1.16 -40.77 1.87
C ALA A 31 -2.25 -39.74 1.60
N GLN A 32 -2.02 -38.53 2.13
CA GLN A 32 -2.83 -37.38 1.81
C GLN A 32 -2.66 -37.15 0.30
N TRP A 33 -3.75 -37.36 -0.44
CA TRP A 33 -3.80 -37.32 -1.89
C TRP A 33 -3.47 -35.90 -2.39
N TYR A 34 -2.21 -35.69 -2.76
CA TYR A 34 -1.83 -34.55 -3.60
C TYR A 34 -1.85 -35.01 -5.06
N PRO A 35 -2.46 -34.26 -5.99
CA PRO A 35 -2.28 -34.48 -7.42
C PRO A 35 -0.77 -34.50 -7.76
N GLY A 36 -0.28 -35.54 -8.44
CA GLY A 36 1.15 -35.72 -8.77
C GLY A 36 2.00 -36.52 -7.77
N ALA A 37 1.37 -37.11 -6.74
CA ALA A 37 2.03 -38.07 -5.86
C ALA A 37 2.10 -39.46 -6.52
N VAL A 38 3.30 -40.03 -6.62
CA VAL A 38 3.50 -41.44 -7.00
C VAL A 38 3.91 -42.26 -5.78
N ALA A 39 3.60 -43.56 -5.77
CA ALA A 39 4.05 -44.46 -4.72
C ALA A 39 5.58 -44.41 -4.62
N ALA A 40 6.09 -43.87 -3.51
CA ALA A 40 7.52 -43.76 -3.27
C ALA A 40 8.16 -45.16 -3.29
N ARG A 41 9.15 -45.38 -4.18
CA ARG A 41 10.04 -46.54 -4.09
C ARG A 41 10.92 -46.39 -2.85
N SER A 42 11.35 -47.50 -2.25
CA SER A 42 12.17 -47.48 -1.03
C SER A 42 13.39 -46.58 -1.19
N GLY A 43 13.40 -45.44 -0.46
CA GLY A 43 14.49 -44.48 -0.47
C GLY A 43 14.37 -43.33 -1.47
N GLU A 44 13.40 -43.35 -2.40
CA GLU A 44 13.19 -42.30 -3.41
C GLU A 44 12.01 -41.38 -3.05
N CYS A 45 12.11 -40.11 -3.43
CA CYS A 45 11.06 -39.13 -3.19
C CYS A 45 9.76 -39.50 -3.93
N GLY A 46 8.60 -39.40 -3.27
CA GLY A 46 7.28 -39.66 -3.86
C GLY A 46 6.78 -38.60 -4.86
N ALA A 47 7.65 -37.71 -5.33
CA ALA A 47 7.31 -36.75 -6.38
C ALA A 47 7.53 -37.41 -7.74
N GLU A 48 6.57 -37.29 -8.64
CA GLU A 48 6.72 -37.79 -10.01
C GLU A 48 8.01 -37.25 -10.67
N GLY A 49 8.85 -38.13 -11.20
CA GLY A 49 10.12 -37.78 -11.85
C GLY A 49 11.26 -37.32 -10.92
N CYS A 50 11.12 -37.43 -9.59
CA CYS A 50 12.18 -37.04 -8.65
C CYS A 50 13.01 -38.24 -8.14
N THR A 51 14.29 -38.28 -8.50
CA THR A 51 15.23 -39.34 -8.07
C THR A 51 16.01 -39.03 -6.79
N ARG A 52 15.68 -37.93 -6.10
CA ARG A 52 16.39 -37.54 -4.86
C ARG A 52 16.00 -38.44 -3.70
N ALA A 53 16.97 -38.74 -2.84
CA ALA A 53 16.76 -39.54 -1.63
C ALA A 53 15.72 -38.90 -0.69
N VAL A 54 14.91 -39.75 -0.04
CA VAL A 54 13.96 -39.33 1.00
C VAL A 54 14.71 -38.76 2.20
N LEU A 55 14.29 -37.58 2.64
CA LEU A 55 14.70 -37.01 3.93
C LEU A 55 13.75 -37.47 5.04
N THR A 56 12.45 -37.24 4.85
CA THR A 56 11.41 -37.61 5.83
C THR A 56 10.02 -37.58 5.18
N GLY A 57 9.09 -38.39 5.70
CA GLY A 57 7.69 -38.41 5.25
C GLY A 57 7.51 -38.72 3.76
N GLY A 58 8.39 -39.55 3.17
CA GLY A 58 8.34 -39.90 1.75
C GLY A 58 8.82 -38.80 0.78
N LEU A 59 9.37 -37.70 1.31
CA LEU A 59 9.81 -36.55 0.51
C LEU A 59 11.32 -36.31 0.66
N CYS A 60 11.98 -35.91 -0.42
CA CYS A 60 13.33 -35.35 -0.35
C CYS A 60 13.32 -33.98 0.35
N GLY A 61 14.50 -33.47 0.75
CA GLY A 61 14.59 -32.20 1.49
C GLY A 61 13.91 -31.01 0.82
N SER A 62 13.99 -30.87 -0.51
CA SER A 62 13.33 -29.78 -1.22
C SER A 62 11.80 -29.89 -1.20
N HIS A 63 11.25 -31.09 -1.46
CA HIS A 63 9.79 -31.30 -1.42
C HIS A 63 9.23 -31.25 0.01
N TYR A 64 10.02 -31.70 1.00
CA TYR A 64 9.69 -31.51 2.41
C TYR A 64 9.61 -30.02 2.79
N MET A 65 10.61 -29.22 2.39
CA MET A 65 10.60 -27.77 2.64
C MET A 65 9.48 -27.04 1.88
N ARG A 66 9.13 -27.48 0.67
CA ARG A 66 7.98 -26.94 -0.07
C ARG A 66 6.67 -27.23 0.65
N ARG A 67 6.47 -28.45 1.16
CA ARG A 67 5.30 -28.79 1.98
C ARG A 67 5.21 -27.87 3.19
N LEU A 68 6.31 -27.67 3.91
CA LEU A 68 6.33 -26.78 5.09
C LEU A 68 6.04 -25.31 4.74
N ARG A 69 6.52 -24.82 3.60
CA ARG A 69 6.40 -23.39 3.25
C ARG A 69 5.11 -23.05 2.50
N TYR A 70 4.63 -23.93 1.63
CA TYR A 70 3.56 -23.65 0.67
C TYR A 70 2.38 -24.63 0.77
N GLY A 71 2.45 -25.66 1.61
CA GLY A 71 1.40 -26.68 1.76
C GLY A 71 1.41 -27.77 0.69
N ASP A 72 1.90 -27.45 -0.51
CA ASP A 72 2.03 -28.38 -1.63
C ASP A 72 3.51 -28.75 -1.89
N PRO A 73 3.93 -30.01 -1.66
CA PRO A 73 5.29 -30.47 -1.93
C PRO A 73 5.65 -30.49 -3.43
N PHE A 74 4.66 -30.63 -4.32
CA PHE A 74 4.84 -30.85 -5.75
C PHE A 74 4.46 -29.64 -6.61
N GLY A 75 3.76 -28.67 -6.02
CA GLY A 75 3.39 -27.42 -6.66
C GLY A 75 4.58 -26.64 -7.21
N VAL A 76 4.31 -25.90 -8.29
CA VAL A 76 5.27 -24.96 -8.87
C VAL A 76 5.52 -23.85 -7.85
N PRO A 77 6.77 -23.63 -7.40
CA PRO A 77 7.06 -22.54 -6.47
C PRO A 77 6.61 -21.21 -7.09
N PRO A 78 6.05 -20.28 -6.30
CA PRO A 78 5.75 -18.95 -6.80
C PRO A 78 7.05 -18.34 -7.36
N PRO A 79 6.95 -17.50 -8.40
CA PRO A 79 8.13 -16.89 -8.99
C PRO A 79 8.93 -16.18 -7.91
N ARG A 80 10.26 -16.31 -7.98
CA ARG A 80 11.23 -15.71 -7.05
C ARG A 80 11.08 -14.19 -6.87
N TRP A 81 10.31 -13.57 -7.75
CA TRP A 81 10.02 -12.15 -7.81
C TRP A 81 8.66 -11.93 -8.45
N VAL A 82 7.92 -10.96 -7.94
CA VAL A 82 6.65 -10.50 -8.51
C VAL A 82 6.95 -9.19 -9.24
N ASP A 83 6.46 -9.04 -10.46
CA ASP A 83 6.52 -7.76 -11.15
C ASP A 83 5.58 -6.78 -10.45
N LEU A 84 6.12 -5.63 -10.04
CA LEU A 84 5.37 -4.59 -9.36
C LEU A 84 5.08 -3.41 -10.27
N THR A 85 5.53 -3.42 -11.53
CA THR A 85 5.33 -2.33 -12.48
C THR A 85 3.86 -1.92 -12.57
N GLY A 86 3.60 -0.61 -12.52
CA GLY A 86 2.25 -0.03 -12.50
C GLY A 86 1.53 -0.10 -11.15
N ARG A 87 2.04 -0.84 -10.16
CA ARG A 87 1.38 -0.93 -8.84
C ARG A 87 1.57 0.35 -8.04
N ARG A 88 0.51 0.74 -7.32
CA ARG A 88 0.47 1.93 -6.48
C ARG A 88 0.62 1.60 -4.99
N PHE A 89 1.41 2.40 -4.29
CA PHE A 89 1.70 2.29 -2.85
C PHE A 89 1.59 3.68 -2.21
N GLY A 90 0.39 4.06 -1.78
CA GLY A 90 0.12 5.43 -1.34
C GLY A 90 0.28 6.41 -2.50
N GLN A 91 1.18 7.38 -2.37
CA GLN A 91 1.49 8.38 -3.39
C GLN A 91 2.57 7.93 -4.38
N LEU A 92 2.99 6.67 -4.34
CA LEU A 92 4.07 6.13 -5.19
C LEU A 92 3.50 5.14 -6.21
N VAL A 93 3.90 5.25 -7.47
CA VAL A 93 3.62 4.29 -8.55
C VAL A 93 4.93 3.68 -9.00
N VAL A 94 4.97 2.35 -9.09
CA VAL A 94 6.16 1.65 -9.57
C VAL A 94 6.29 1.79 -11.08
N VAL A 95 7.44 2.26 -11.54
CA VAL A 95 7.74 2.49 -12.96
C VAL A 95 8.53 1.34 -13.53
N GLU A 96 9.65 0.99 -12.91
CA GLU A 96 10.53 -0.04 -13.43
C GLU A 96 11.38 -0.65 -12.32
N ARG A 97 11.98 -1.78 -12.67
CA ARG A 97 12.89 -2.50 -11.78
C ARG A 97 14.31 -2.00 -11.96
N ASP A 98 14.97 -1.68 -10.84
CA ASP A 98 16.36 -1.21 -10.79
C ASP A 98 17.17 -2.16 -9.88
N GLY A 99 17.60 -3.28 -10.45
CA GLY A 99 18.29 -4.36 -9.74
C GLY A 99 17.43 -5.04 -8.67
N HIS A 100 17.75 -4.81 -7.40
CA HIS A 100 17.00 -5.32 -6.23
C HIS A 100 16.02 -4.29 -5.66
N ARG A 101 15.96 -3.09 -6.25
CA ARG A 101 15.06 -2.00 -5.89
C ARG A 101 14.09 -1.73 -7.04
N TRP A 102 13.14 -0.85 -6.77
CA TRP A 102 12.13 -0.40 -7.71
C TRP A 102 12.23 1.11 -7.83
N ARG A 103 12.32 1.59 -9.07
CA ARG A 103 12.12 3.01 -9.38
C ARG A 103 10.63 3.27 -9.29
N VAL A 104 10.26 4.20 -8.43
CA VAL A 104 8.88 4.62 -8.23
C VAL A 104 8.78 6.11 -8.47
N GLU A 105 7.68 6.53 -9.08
CA GLU A 105 7.31 7.91 -9.24
C GLU A 105 6.30 8.30 -8.16
N CYS A 106 6.58 9.40 -7.48
CA CYS A 106 5.62 9.98 -6.56
C CYS A 106 4.67 10.91 -7.31
N ASP A 107 3.43 11.03 -6.84
CA ASP A 107 2.46 11.99 -7.38
C ASP A 107 2.99 13.44 -7.38
N CYS A 108 3.98 13.78 -6.53
CA CYS A 108 4.67 15.08 -6.57
C CYS A 108 5.73 15.22 -7.69
N GLY A 109 5.81 14.26 -8.61
CA GLY A 109 6.74 14.21 -9.75
C GLY A 109 8.16 13.72 -9.41
N ARG A 110 8.45 13.39 -8.14
CA ARG A 110 9.78 12.92 -7.74
C ARG A 110 9.92 11.41 -7.92
N SER A 111 10.93 11.00 -8.68
CA SER A 111 11.34 9.60 -8.77
C SER A 111 12.28 9.21 -7.62
N VAL A 112 12.04 8.06 -7.00
CA VAL A 112 12.90 7.50 -5.94
C VAL A 112 13.08 5.99 -6.12
N SER A 113 14.19 5.44 -5.63
CA SER A 113 14.45 4.00 -5.64
C SER A 113 14.13 3.40 -4.28
N VAL A 114 13.24 2.42 -4.20
CA VAL A 114 12.73 1.80 -2.96
C VAL A 114 12.70 0.28 -3.03
N THR A 115 12.84 -0.40 -1.89
CA THR A 115 12.79 -1.86 -1.83
C THR A 115 11.35 -2.37 -1.75
N VAL A 116 11.09 -3.58 -2.27
CA VAL A 116 9.81 -4.30 -2.09
C VAL A 116 9.40 -4.37 -0.62
N GLY A 117 10.35 -4.65 0.27
CA GLY A 117 10.08 -4.76 1.71
C GLY A 117 9.48 -3.47 2.27
N ASN A 118 10.00 -2.31 1.89
CA ASN A 118 9.49 -1.02 2.37
C ASN A 118 8.14 -0.65 1.75
N LEU A 119 7.91 -1.02 0.48
CA LEU A 119 6.61 -0.84 -0.19
C LEU A 119 5.53 -1.70 0.49
N ASN A 120 5.81 -2.98 0.70
CA ASN A 120 4.87 -3.92 1.32
C ASN A 120 4.62 -3.61 2.80
N ALA A 121 5.66 -3.29 3.56
CA ALA A 121 5.54 -2.88 4.97
C ALA A 121 4.93 -1.48 5.16
N GLY A 122 4.71 -0.74 4.07
CA GLY A 122 4.14 0.60 4.10
C GLY A 122 5.04 1.69 4.67
N LYS A 123 6.35 1.45 4.77
CA LYS A 123 7.34 2.44 5.21
C LYS A 123 7.62 3.50 4.14
N SER A 124 7.40 3.15 2.88
CA SER A 124 7.54 4.07 1.74
C SER A 124 6.19 4.24 1.06
N ARG A 125 5.51 5.35 1.40
CA ARG A 125 4.21 5.75 0.81
C ARG A 125 4.27 7.10 0.09
N SER A 126 5.42 7.78 0.13
CA SER A 126 5.72 9.01 -0.59
C SER A 126 7.23 9.08 -0.89
N CYS A 127 7.68 10.05 -1.68
CA CYS A 127 9.10 10.16 -2.06
C CYS A 127 10.04 10.50 -0.88
N GLY A 128 9.52 10.68 0.33
CA GLY A 128 10.31 11.04 1.51
C GLY A 128 10.73 12.51 1.57
N ASP A 129 10.43 13.30 0.53
CA ASP A 129 10.67 14.74 0.53
C ASP A 129 9.66 15.45 1.44
N ARG A 130 10.06 15.65 2.70
CA ARG A 130 9.24 16.34 3.69
C ARG A 130 8.86 17.76 3.26
N ARG A 131 9.56 18.43 2.34
CA ARG A 131 9.17 19.79 1.89
C ARG A 131 7.98 19.72 0.94
N ARG A 132 8.02 18.80 -0.02
CA ARG A 132 6.92 18.52 -0.97
C ARG A 132 5.69 17.93 -0.28
N HIS A 133 5.91 17.22 0.83
CA HIS A 133 4.84 16.59 1.60
C HIS A 133 4.61 17.24 2.97
N ARG A 134 5.14 18.45 3.22
CA ARG A 134 4.88 19.17 4.47
C ARG A 134 3.43 19.62 4.43
N ARG A 135 2.55 18.97 5.20
CA ARG A 135 1.32 19.62 5.65
C ARG A 135 1.75 20.74 6.59
N ARG A 136 1.69 22.00 6.14
CA ARG A 136 1.80 23.15 7.05
C ARG A 136 0.47 23.19 7.79
N ALA A 137 0.52 23.23 9.12
CA ALA A 137 -0.65 23.56 9.93
C ALA A 137 -1.20 24.90 9.44
N VAL A 138 -2.46 24.88 8.98
CA VAL A 138 -3.25 25.98 8.42
C VAL A 138 -2.48 26.88 7.44
N ALA A 139 -2.52 26.53 6.15
CA ALA A 139 -2.05 27.42 5.10
C ALA A 139 -3.22 28.30 4.65
N GLY A 140 -3.06 29.63 4.69
CA GLY A 140 -4.03 30.57 4.10
C GLY A 140 -4.00 30.58 2.56
N TYR A 141 -4.94 31.30 1.93
CA TYR A 141 -5.11 31.38 0.47
C TYR A 141 -3.79 31.60 -0.29
N GLY A 142 -2.99 32.60 0.12
CA GLY A 142 -1.72 32.91 -0.54
C GLY A 142 -0.66 31.80 -0.41
N ALA A 143 -0.72 31.02 0.68
CA ALA A 143 0.18 29.89 0.88
C ALA A 143 -0.22 28.70 0.01
N ALA A 144 -1.52 28.47 -0.21
CA ALA A 144 -2.01 27.49 -1.17
C ALA A 144 -1.52 27.82 -2.59
N HIS A 145 -1.74 29.05 -3.08
CA HIS A 145 -1.25 29.46 -4.40
C HIS A 145 0.28 29.36 -4.57
N ARG A 146 1.05 29.73 -3.53
CA ARG A 146 2.52 29.57 -3.56
C ARG A 146 2.92 28.10 -3.66
N ARG A 147 2.18 27.21 -3.00
CA ARG A 147 2.40 25.76 -3.07
C ARG A 147 2.11 25.23 -4.47
N VAL A 148 0.98 25.59 -5.08
CA VAL A 148 0.68 25.19 -6.48
C VAL A 148 1.84 25.56 -7.40
N ARG A 149 2.35 26.80 -7.29
CA ARG A 149 3.50 27.24 -8.09
C ARG A 149 4.79 26.46 -7.81
N THR A 150 5.01 26.04 -6.56
CA THR A 150 6.21 25.30 -6.16
C THR A 150 6.17 23.84 -6.62
N ASP A 151 5.01 23.20 -6.48
CA ASP A 151 4.85 21.77 -6.73
C ASP A 151 4.54 21.47 -8.21
N ARG A 152 3.81 22.37 -8.88
CA ARG A 152 3.36 22.20 -10.28
C ARG A 152 3.99 23.17 -11.27
N GLY A 153 4.85 24.07 -10.79
CA GLY A 153 5.51 25.08 -11.62
C GLY A 153 4.61 26.28 -11.97
N PRO A 154 5.10 27.20 -12.83
CA PRO A 154 4.32 28.34 -13.28
C PRO A 154 3.14 27.87 -14.15
N ALA A 155 1.98 28.55 -14.05
CA ALA A 155 0.79 28.20 -14.84
C ALA A 155 1.07 28.25 -16.36
N GLN A 156 1.97 29.14 -16.79
CA GLN A 156 2.38 29.31 -18.19
C GLN A 156 3.07 28.07 -18.79
N ALA A 157 3.55 27.14 -17.96
CA ALA A 157 4.10 25.88 -18.43
C ALA A 157 3.02 24.89 -18.90
N HIS A 158 1.73 25.21 -18.73
CA HIS A 158 0.60 24.31 -19.00
C HIS A 158 -0.40 24.95 -19.96
N PRO A 159 -1.07 24.16 -20.83
CA PRO A 159 -2.19 24.63 -21.63
C PRO A 159 -3.42 24.90 -20.73
N CYS A 160 -4.24 25.86 -21.12
CA CYS A 160 -5.52 26.15 -20.49
C CYS A 160 -6.47 24.96 -20.67
N VAL A 161 -7.10 24.51 -19.58
CA VAL A 161 -7.99 23.34 -19.62
C VAL A 161 -9.24 23.55 -20.47
N ASP A 162 -9.71 24.79 -20.64
CA ASP A 162 -10.97 25.06 -21.36
C ASP A 162 -10.79 25.34 -22.84
N CYS A 163 -9.64 25.89 -23.23
CA CYS A 163 -9.44 26.38 -24.60
C CYS A 163 -8.10 25.95 -25.23
N GLY A 164 -7.24 25.25 -24.49
CA GLY A 164 -5.94 24.77 -24.98
C GLY A 164 -4.86 25.84 -25.14
N LEU A 165 -5.20 27.13 -25.14
CA LEU A 165 -4.22 28.24 -25.21
C LEU A 165 -3.33 28.28 -23.96
N PRO A 166 -2.11 28.87 -24.02
CA PRO A 166 -1.23 28.93 -22.85
C PRO A 166 -1.92 29.55 -21.62
N ALA A 167 -1.89 28.83 -20.50
CA ALA A 167 -2.48 29.33 -19.27
C ALA A 167 -1.68 30.52 -18.72
N ARG A 168 -2.35 31.35 -17.92
CA ARG A 168 -1.74 32.52 -17.27
C ARG A 168 -1.82 32.45 -15.76
N GLN A 169 -2.75 31.67 -15.22
CA GLN A 169 -2.99 31.55 -13.80
C GLN A 169 -3.48 30.16 -13.41
N TRP A 170 -3.28 29.85 -12.13
CA TRP A 170 -3.89 28.70 -11.48
C TRP A 170 -5.27 29.13 -10.99
N SER A 171 -6.29 28.43 -11.45
CA SER A 171 -7.69 28.59 -11.06
C SER A 171 -8.08 27.43 -10.15
N TYR A 172 -8.79 27.69 -9.05
CA TYR A 172 -9.28 26.62 -8.18
C TYR A 172 -10.54 25.99 -8.81
N ALA A 173 -10.63 24.66 -8.78
CA ALA A 173 -11.67 23.91 -9.49
C ALA A 173 -12.93 23.61 -8.66
N HIS A 174 -13.01 24.06 -7.41
CA HIS A 174 -14.17 23.84 -6.51
C HIS A 174 -14.58 22.37 -6.32
N ALA A 175 -13.63 21.44 -6.48
CA ALA A 175 -13.88 20.01 -6.37
C ALA A 175 -13.47 19.42 -5.00
N ASP A 176 -13.02 20.25 -4.05
CA ASP A 176 -12.59 19.79 -2.72
C ASP A 176 -13.79 19.64 -1.77
N PRO A 177 -14.07 18.43 -1.24
CA PRO A 177 -15.08 18.25 -0.21
C PRO A 177 -14.73 18.96 1.12
N GLU A 178 -13.46 19.32 1.33
CA GLU A 178 -12.99 20.11 2.47
C GLU A 178 -12.58 21.54 2.04
N GLU A 179 -13.36 22.17 1.15
CA GLU A 179 -13.14 23.56 0.70
C GLU A 179 -13.00 24.53 1.89
N LEU A 180 -11.93 25.34 1.86
CA LEU A 180 -11.66 26.36 2.87
C LEU A 180 -11.98 27.75 2.31
N ILE A 181 -12.33 28.70 3.18
CA ILE A 181 -12.62 30.08 2.79
C ILE A 181 -11.76 31.02 3.64
N GLN A 182 -11.09 31.98 3.00
CA GLN A 182 -10.39 33.08 3.67
C GLN A 182 -10.73 34.40 2.96
N ASP A 183 -11.22 35.39 3.70
CA ASP A 183 -11.61 36.71 3.15
C ASP A 183 -12.60 36.58 1.97
N GLY A 184 -13.56 35.65 2.08
CA GLY A 184 -14.52 35.33 1.02
C GLY A 184 -13.95 34.58 -0.19
N LYS A 185 -12.65 34.24 -0.18
CA LYS A 185 -11.99 33.51 -1.26
C LYS A 185 -11.92 32.02 -0.93
N PRO A 186 -12.63 31.17 -1.68
CA PRO A 186 -12.53 29.72 -1.54
C PRO A 186 -11.19 29.20 -2.05
N TYR A 187 -10.64 28.19 -1.37
CA TYR A 187 -9.35 27.58 -1.72
C TYR A 187 -9.22 26.17 -1.13
N SER A 188 -8.27 25.40 -1.66
CA SER A 188 -7.92 24.06 -1.17
C SER A 188 -6.46 24.01 -0.72
N LEU A 189 -6.14 23.14 0.23
CA LEU A 189 -4.76 22.83 0.60
C LEU A 189 -4.08 21.84 -0.37
N ASP A 190 -4.86 21.18 -1.22
CA ASP A 190 -4.37 20.24 -2.23
C ASP A 190 -4.02 20.97 -3.54
N PRO A 191 -2.74 21.00 -3.94
CA PRO A 191 -2.31 21.62 -5.19
C PRO A 191 -2.94 21.04 -6.46
N TRP A 192 -3.49 19.82 -6.39
CA TRP A 192 -4.11 19.15 -7.53
C TRP A 192 -5.53 19.63 -7.82
N GLN A 193 -6.17 20.31 -6.87
CA GLN A 193 -7.47 20.95 -7.05
C GLN A 193 -7.41 22.27 -7.85
N TYR A 194 -6.21 22.69 -8.26
CA TYR A 194 -6.01 23.88 -9.07
C TYR A 194 -5.77 23.49 -10.53
N VAL A 195 -6.46 24.11 -11.46
CA VAL A 195 -6.33 23.86 -12.90
C VAL A 195 -5.69 25.07 -13.61
N PRO A 196 -4.84 24.84 -14.62
CA PRO A 196 -4.26 25.94 -15.39
C PRO A 196 -5.33 26.54 -16.30
N ARG A 197 -5.56 27.86 -16.19
CA ARG A 197 -6.49 28.59 -17.05
C ARG A 197 -5.85 29.87 -17.62
N CYS A 198 -6.31 30.28 -18.80
CA CYS A 198 -6.08 31.64 -19.28
C CYS A 198 -7.02 32.62 -18.55
N VAL A 199 -6.70 33.92 -18.59
CA VAL A 199 -7.48 34.93 -17.86
C VAL A 199 -8.96 34.94 -18.27
N PRO A 200 -9.31 34.96 -19.57
CA PRO A 200 -10.71 34.97 -19.99
C PRO A 200 -11.52 33.74 -19.53
N CYS A 201 -10.91 32.55 -19.58
CA CYS A 201 -11.58 31.32 -19.16
C CYS A 201 -11.76 31.24 -17.64
N HIS A 202 -10.79 31.73 -16.87
CA HIS A 202 -10.94 31.80 -15.41
C HIS A 202 -12.11 32.72 -15.02
N VAL A 203 -12.14 33.95 -15.57
CA VAL A 203 -13.23 34.91 -15.30
C VAL A 203 -14.60 34.33 -15.64
N ARG A 204 -14.70 33.59 -16.75
CA ARG A 204 -15.96 32.93 -17.13
C ARG A 204 -16.44 31.93 -16.09
N VAL A 205 -15.54 31.15 -15.51
CA VAL A 205 -15.87 30.19 -14.45
C VAL A 205 -16.21 30.90 -13.15
N ASP A 206 -15.42 31.89 -12.73
CA ASP A 206 -15.70 32.65 -11.50
C ASP A 206 -17.09 33.32 -11.56
N LEU A 207 -17.46 33.88 -12.71
CA LEU A 207 -18.79 34.45 -12.92
C LEU A 207 -19.90 33.40 -12.86
N ALA A 208 -19.67 32.21 -13.42
CA ALA A 208 -20.63 31.11 -13.36
C ALA A 208 -20.80 30.59 -11.92
N GLU A 209 -19.72 30.49 -11.15
CA GLU A 209 -19.74 30.11 -9.74
C GLU A 209 -20.47 31.15 -8.88
N LEU A 210 -20.21 32.44 -9.09
CA LEU A 210 -20.92 33.52 -8.40
C LEU A 210 -22.43 33.50 -8.72
N ALA A 211 -22.79 33.28 -9.99
CA ALA A 211 -24.18 33.12 -10.39
C ALA A 211 -24.84 31.88 -9.75
N GLY A 212 -24.11 30.76 -9.66
CA GLY A 212 -24.56 29.54 -9.00
C GLY A 212 -24.77 29.71 -7.48
N ARG A 213 -23.87 30.43 -6.79
CA ARG A 213 -23.99 30.77 -5.36
C ARG A 213 -25.18 31.68 -5.07
N HIS A 214 -25.54 32.56 -6.01
CA HIS A 214 -26.76 33.37 -5.91
C HIS A 214 -28.04 32.52 -5.97
N LEU A 215 -28.01 31.40 -6.69
CA LEU A 215 -29.14 30.48 -6.80
C LEU A 215 -29.18 29.46 -5.64
N ASN A 216 -28.03 29.10 -5.08
CA ASN A 216 -27.89 28.13 -3.99
C ASN A 216 -26.88 28.66 -2.94
N PRO A 217 -27.33 29.43 -1.92
CA PRO A 217 -26.44 29.98 -0.92
C PRO A 217 -25.83 28.87 -0.01
N PRO A 218 -24.57 29.01 0.44
CA PRO A 218 -23.93 28.03 1.31
C PRO A 218 -24.60 27.98 2.69
N SER A 219 -24.67 26.79 3.28
CA SER A 219 -25.35 26.51 4.55
C SER A 219 -24.66 27.06 5.80
N ASN A 220 -23.46 27.66 5.67
CA ASN A 220 -22.73 28.28 6.77
C ASN A 220 -22.15 29.64 6.31
N PRO A 221 -22.87 30.76 6.50
CA PRO A 221 -22.38 32.07 6.10
C PRO A 221 -21.18 32.50 6.97
N PRO A 222 -20.26 33.33 6.44
CA PRO A 222 -19.21 33.92 7.28
C PRO A 222 -19.86 34.78 8.37
N GLU A 223 -19.48 34.55 9.64
CA GLU A 223 -19.84 35.42 10.76
C GLU A 223 -19.47 36.86 10.40
N GLN A 224 -20.46 37.75 10.37
CA GLN A 224 -20.22 39.16 10.12
C GLN A 224 -19.47 39.73 11.33
N PRO A 225 -18.35 40.46 11.13
CA PRO A 225 -17.71 41.14 12.24
C PRO A 225 -18.65 42.24 12.76
N ASP A 226 -18.91 42.20 14.06
CA ASP A 226 -19.79 43.12 14.77
C ASP A 226 -19.43 44.58 14.48
N LEU A 227 -20.28 45.25 13.69
CA LEU A 227 -20.23 46.68 13.50
C LEU A 227 -20.96 47.37 14.65
N PHE A 228 -20.26 47.59 15.76
CA PHE A 228 -20.61 48.65 16.70
C PHE A 228 -19.35 49.43 17.11
N PRO A 229 -19.17 50.67 16.64
CA PRO A 229 -18.23 51.58 17.27
C PRO A 229 -18.89 52.10 18.56
N THR A 230 -18.36 51.71 19.73
CA THR A 230 -18.64 52.44 20.96
C THR A 230 -18.01 53.82 20.84
N ALA A 231 -18.85 54.85 20.71
CA ALA A 231 -18.42 56.23 20.81
C ALA A 231 -17.94 56.49 22.24
N ASP A 232 -16.66 56.84 22.39
CA ASP A 232 -16.15 57.51 23.59
C ASP A 232 -16.64 58.97 23.58
N PRO A 233 -17.31 59.45 24.64
CA PRO A 233 -17.58 60.87 24.78
C PRO A 233 -16.34 61.61 25.28
N ALA A 234 -15.84 62.47 24.39
CA ALA A 234 -15.06 63.69 24.59
C ALA A 234 -14.61 64.05 26.03
N ASP A 235 -13.28 64.14 26.17
CA ASP A 235 -12.61 65.16 26.99
C ASP A 235 -13.00 66.57 26.55
N ASP A 236 -13.30 67.44 27.51
CA ASP A 236 -13.11 68.91 27.43
C ASP A 236 -13.19 69.49 28.87
N PRO A 237 -12.59 70.66 29.15
CA PRO A 237 -11.20 70.85 29.57
C PRO A 237 -10.98 70.96 31.10
#